data_AF-A0A8X6G876-F1
#
_entry.id   AF-A0A8X6G876-F1
#
_cell.length_a   1.000
_cell.length_b   1.000
_cell.length_c   1.000
_cell.angle_alpha   90.00
_cell.angle_beta   90.00
_cell.angle_gamma   90.00
#
_symmetry.space_group_name_H-M   'P 1'
#
loop_
_entity.id
_entity.type
_entity.pdbx_description
1 polymer ?
#
loop_
_entity_poly.entity_id
_entity_poly.type
_entity_poly.pdbx_seq_one_letter_code
_entity_poly.pdbx_strand_id
1 'polypeptide(L)'
;MDGETDKALRGRAKAALSRTKNFIEKDDQTFNKNDTCNKLEKLELIYPEFDKADAALPLESSEREEFKSKYYETKTKLHASLL
;
A
#
# COMPACT_ATOMS: atom_id res chain seq x y z
N MET A 1 20.90 2.50 18.82
CA MET A 1 20.80 1.91 17.48
C MET A 1 19.50 1.14 17.44
N ASP A 2 18.43 1.80 17.00
CA ASP A 2 17.06 1.30 17.05
C ASP A 2 16.80 0.32 15.89
N GLY A 3 17.22 -0.93 16.07
CA GLY A 3 17.00 -2.03 15.12
C GLY A 3 15.55 -2.49 14.98
N GLU A 4 14.59 -1.81 15.63
CA GLU A 4 13.15 -2.11 15.61
C GLU A 4 12.40 -1.38 14.48
N THR A 5 13.11 -0.66 13.61
CA THR A 5 12.52 0.35 12.73
C THR A 5 12.04 -0.20 11.38
N ASP A 6 12.83 -0.96 10.64
CA ASP A 6 12.49 -1.31 9.24
C ASP A 6 11.47 -2.45 9.10
N LYS A 7 11.59 -3.50 9.92
CA LYS A 7 10.63 -4.63 9.89
C LYS A 7 9.23 -4.19 10.30
N ALA A 8 9.14 -3.29 11.28
CA ALA A 8 7.88 -2.71 11.73
C ALA A 8 7.25 -1.82 10.63
N LEU A 9 8.05 -1.00 9.95
CA LEU A 9 7.61 -0.18 8.83
C LEU A 9 7.08 -1.03 7.66
N ARG A 10 7.80 -2.08 7.24
CA ARG A 10 7.30 -3.03 6.23
C ARG A 10 5.98 -3.67 6.65
N GLY A 11 5.88 -4.11 7.90
CA GLY A 11 4.67 -4.71 8.44
C GLY A 11 3.46 -3.77 8.40
N ARG A 12 3.66 -2.50 8.79
CA ARG A 12 2.64 -1.46 8.72
C ARG A 12 2.21 -1.18 7.29
N ALA A 13 3.16 -1.08 6.35
CA ALA A 13 2.84 -0.83 4.96
C ALA A 13 2.09 -1.98 4.30
N LYS A 14 2.48 -3.24 4.56
CA LYS A 14 1.73 -4.44 4.13
C LYS A 14 0.31 -4.46 4.70
N ALA A 15 0.16 -4.18 6.00
CA ALA A 15 -1.15 -4.14 6.64
C ALA A 15 -2.05 -3.04 6.06
N ALA A 16 -1.50 -1.86 5.80
CA ALA A 16 -2.23 -0.76 5.17
C ALA A 16 -2.67 -1.11 3.74
N LEU A 17 -1.76 -1.64 2.91
CA LEU A 17 -2.08 -2.07 1.55
C LEU A 17 -3.19 -3.14 1.55
N SER A 18 -3.11 -4.12 2.43
CA SER A 18 -4.14 -5.16 2.56
C SER A 18 -5.50 -4.60 2.97
N ARG A 19 -5.56 -3.63 3.91
CA ARG A 19 -6.81 -2.95 4.28
C ARG A 19 -7.40 -2.17 3.11
N THR A 20 -6.58 -1.46 2.35
CA THR A 20 -7.01 -0.71 1.18
C THR A 20 -7.54 -1.64 0.08
N LYS A 21 -6.84 -2.75 -0.18
CA LYS A 21 -7.29 -3.77 -1.14
C LYS A 21 -8.63 -4.39 -0.73
N ASN A 22 -8.75 -4.83 0.52
CA ASN A 22 -9.99 -5.42 1.04
C ASN A 22 -11.18 -4.46 0.94
N PHE A 23 -10.93 -3.15 1.07
CA PHE A 23 -11.98 -2.17 0.88
C PHE A 23 -12.45 -2.11 -0.58
N ILE A 24 -11.53 -2.04 -1.54
CA ILE A 24 -11.88 -2.03 -2.97
C ILE A 24 -12.66 -3.30 -3.36
N GLU A 25 -12.27 -4.46 -2.81
CA GLU A 25 -12.93 -5.74 -3.11
C GLU A 25 -14.29 -5.92 -2.43
N LYS A 26 -14.54 -5.24 -1.30
CA LYS A 26 -15.79 -5.35 -0.55
C LYS A 26 -16.78 -4.24 -0.86
N ASP A 27 -16.30 -3.10 -1.34
CA ASP A 27 -17.13 -1.94 -1.61
C ASP A 27 -17.62 -1.96 -3.07
N ASP A 28 -18.42 -2.98 -3.39
CA ASP A 28 -19.08 -3.14 -4.68
C ASP A 28 -20.40 -2.35 -4.74
N GLN A 29 -20.78 -1.63 -3.66
CA GLN A 29 -22.14 -1.10 -3.49
C GLN A 29 -22.25 0.32 -2.93
N THR A 30 -21.19 0.99 -2.45
CA THR A 30 -21.33 2.38 -1.98
C THR A 30 -20.09 3.23 -2.27
N PHE A 31 -19.85 3.48 -3.56
CA PHE A 31 -18.79 4.36 -4.03
C PHE A 31 -18.96 5.81 -3.52
N ASN A 32 -18.09 6.22 -2.60
CA ASN A 32 -17.93 7.61 -2.21
C ASN A 32 -16.59 8.14 -2.71
N LYS A 33 -16.65 9.13 -3.63
CA LYS A 33 -15.47 9.78 -4.22
C LYS A 33 -14.50 10.32 -3.16
N ASN A 34 -15.01 10.89 -2.06
CA ASN A 34 -14.17 11.43 -0.99
C ASN A 34 -13.43 10.32 -0.24
N ASP A 35 -14.06 9.17 -0.02
CA ASP A 35 -13.43 8.03 0.65
C ASP A 35 -12.34 7.40 -0.21
N THR A 36 -12.56 7.35 -1.53
CA THR A 36 -11.56 6.87 -2.49
C THR A 36 -10.34 7.81 -2.56
N CYS A 37 -10.55 9.14 -2.62
CA CYS A 37 -9.47 10.12 -2.56
C CYS A 37 -8.64 9.99 -1.27
N ASN A 38 -9.31 9.95 -0.11
CA ASN A 38 -8.64 9.80 1.18
C ASN A 38 -7.80 8.51 1.27
N LYS A 39 -8.23 7.43 0.61
CA LYS A 39 -7.49 6.16 0.60
C LYS A 39 -6.33 6.18 -0.37
N LEU A 40 -6.48 6.83 -1.52
CA LEU A 40 -5.38 7.06 -2.44
C LEU A 40 -4.26 7.85 -1.76
N GLU A 41 -4.59 8.96 -1.09
CA GLU A 41 -3.62 9.77 -0.34
C GLU A 41 -2.90 8.94 0.73
N LYS A 42 -3.64 8.19 1.55
CA LYS A 42 -3.03 7.30 2.56
C LYS A 42 -2.13 6.25 1.94
N LEU A 43 -2.51 5.68 0.79
CA LEU A 43 -1.70 4.68 0.09
C LEU A 43 -0.39 5.29 -0.46
N GLU A 44 -0.46 6.52 -0.98
CA GLU A 44 0.71 7.27 -1.44
C GLU A 44 1.66 7.69 -0.31
N LEU A 45 1.14 7.96 0.89
CA LEU A 45 1.96 8.25 2.07
C LEU A 45 2.73 7.02 2.57
N ILE A 46 2.15 5.83 2.46
CA ILE A 46 2.68 4.61 3.09
C ILE A 46 3.65 3.86 2.16
N TYR A 47 3.50 3.99 0.84
CA TYR A 47 4.40 3.33 -0.12
C TYR A 47 5.89 3.71 0.06
N PRO A 48 6.25 5.00 0.27
CA PRO A 48 7.63 5.39 0.56
C PRO A 48 8.20 4.80 1.86
N GLU A 49 7.35 4.55 2.87
CA GLU A 49 7.79 3.90 4.11
C GLU A 49 8.20 2.44 3.85
N PHE A 50 7.46 1.74 2.97
CA PHE A 50 7.85 0.42 2.51
C PHE A 50 9.14 0.47 1.70
N ASP A 51 9.24 1.33 0.68
CA ASP A 51 10.41 1.35 -0.22
C ASP A 51 11.71 1.72 0.53
N LYS A 52 11.63 2.61 1.53
CA LYS A 52 12.77 2.93 2.42
C LYS A 52 13.16 1.78 3.33
N ALA A 53 12.19 1.16 4.01
CA ALA A 53 12.43 0.00 4.87
C ALA A 53 12.84 -1.24 4.06
N ASP A 54 12.48 -1.28 2.78
CA ASP A 54 12.84 -2.37 1.89
C ASP A 54 14.27 -2.24 1.36
N ALA A 55 14.66 -1.03 0.96
CA ALA A 55 16.01 -0.69 0.49
C ALA A 55 17.12 -0.92 1.52
N ALA A 56 16.79 -1.00 2.82
CA ALA A 56 17.74 -1.25 3.90
C ALA A 56 18.12 -2.74 4.08
N LEU A 57 17.41 -3.67 3.43
CA LEU A 57 17.70 -5.11 3.52
C LEU A 57 18.37 -5.63 2.25
N PRO A 58 19.15 -6.73 2.35
CA PRO A 58 19.70 -7.40 1.16
C PRO A 58 18.58 -7.81 0.20
N LEU A 59 18.83 -7.57 -1.09
CA LEU A 59 17.93 -7.76 -2.24
C LEU A 59 17.43 -9.21 -2.39
N GLU A 60 16.57 -9.69 -1.49
CA GLU A 60 15.67 -10.82 -1.79
C GLU A 60 14.53 -10.26 -2.64
N SER A 61 14.77 -10.21 -3.96
CA SER A 61 14.04 -9.39 -4.94
C SER A 61 12.58 -9.81 -5.21
N SER A 62 12.07 -10.86 -4.56
CA SER A 62 10.68 -11.32 -4.76
C SER A 62 9.65 -10.49 -3.99
N GLU A 63 9.93 -10.20 -2.72
CA GLU A 63 8.94 -9.55 -1.84
C GLU A 63 8.70 -8.08 -2.22
N ARG A 64 9.76 -7.40 -2.67
CA ARG A 64 9.68 -6.02 -3.15
C ARG A 64 8.86 -5.92 -4.43
N GLU A 65 9.11 -6.81 -5.38
CA GLU A 65 8.38 -6.85 -6.66
C GLU A 65 6.90 -7.19 -6.44
N GLU A 66 6.60 -8.16 -5.57
CA GLU A 66 5.23 -8.51 -5.21
C GLU A 66 4.49 -7.33 -4.56
N PHE A 67 5.14 -6.64 -3.61
CA PHE A 67 4.54 -5.48 -2.96
C PHE A 67 4.31 -4.33 -3.95
N LYS A 68 5.31 -4.03 -4.79
CA LYS A 68 5.24 -2.98 -5.80
C LYS A 68 4.11 -3.27 -6.79
N SER A 69 3.99 -4.51 -7.26
CA SER A 69 2.90 -4.94 -8.14
C SER A 69 1.53 -4.71 -7.50
N LYS A 70 1.34 -5.19 -6.27
CA LYS A 70 0.06 -5.03 -5.54
C LYS A 70 -0.28 -3.56 -5.26
N TYR A 71 0.72 -2.73 -4.98
CA TYR A 71 0.53 -1.28 -4.80
C TYR A 71 -0.02 -0.63 -6.07
N TYR A 72 0.62 -0.85 -7.23
CA TYR A 72 0.19 -0.23 -8.47
C TYR A 72 -1.15 -0.77 -8.97
N GLU A 73 -1.42 -2.07 -8.79
CA GLU A 73 -2.74 -2.65 -9.07
C GLU A 73 -3.83 -1.95 -8.23
N THR A 74 -3.58 -1.80 -6.93
CA THR A 74 -4.51 -1.15 -5.98
C THR A 74 -4.73 0.32 -6.32
N LYS A 75 -3.66 1.05 -6.64
CA LYS A 75 -3.71 2.45 -7.08
C LYS A 75 -4.53 2.61 -8.35
N THR A 76 -4.32 1.73 -9.33
CA THR A 76 -5.05 1.77 -10.61
C THR A 76 -6.55 1.55 -10.39
N LYS A 77 -6.92 0.57 -9.55
CA LYS A 77 -8.33 0.33 -9.20
C LYS A 77 -8.96 1.54 -8.50
N LEU A 78 -8.29 2.13 -7.52
CA LEU A 78 -8.79 3.35 -6.85
C LEU A 78 -8.95 4.53 -7.83
N HIS A 79 -8.02 4.72 -8.76
CA HIS A 79 -8.15 5.75 -9.78
C HIS A 79 -9.30 5.48 -10.75
N ALA A 80 -9.47 4.23 -11.20
CA ALA A 80 -10.61 3.85 -12.03
C ALA A 80 -11.94 4.12 -11.30
N SER A 81 -11.97 3.96 -9.98
CA SER A 81 -13.12 4.27 -9.14
C SER A 81 -13.43 5.76 -8.97
N LEU A 82 -12.54 6.66 -9.41
CA LEU A 82 -12.74 8.12 -9.34
C LEU A 82 -13.22 8.74 -10.66
N LEU A 83 -13.17 8.00 -11.76
CA LEU A 83 -13.56 8.39 -13.12
C LEU A 83 -15.03 8.05 -13.37
#